data_AF-X1G1X4-F1
#
_entry.id   AF-X1G1X4-F1
#
_cell.length_a   1.000
_cell.length_b   1.000
_cell.length_c   1.000
_cell.angle_alpha   90.00
_cell.angle_beta   90.00
_cell.angle_gamma   90.00
#
_symmetry.space_group_name_H-M   'P 1'
#
loop_
_entity.id
_entity.type
_entity.pdbx_description
1 polymer ?
#
loop_
_entity_poly.entity_id
_entity_poly.type
_entity_poly.pdbx_seq_one_letter_code
_entity_poly.pdbx_strand_id
1 'polypeptide(L)'
;NNNFYLSIKDLINETLVRDLIIFSFLFLLVITQVWEDISLLLYPLITFAFSIFFRIVNTNKWRTEFEERPIIYNPIGLEKKHANRLFFSALFQLILLFWIGAESLYNPHIVDQYFPYFNGLFIFLYTFGFFWIFIDLWKYSKVEIILSRITKENPKTYDSIVSFLKIKNFRLIALINLFVFITLNILNSILIITSNQDPLFRIQLNLPGTGSGGSDPMTTSSLIYFILLISPFFAVISLILTYRDVNNFSKEEL
;
A
#
# COMPACT_ATOMS: atom_id res chain seq x y z
N ASN A 1 -13.22 0.75 -33.38
CA ASN A 1 -14.51 0.54 -32.68
C ASN A 1 -14.40 1.12 -31.28
N ASN A 2 -15.30 2.03 -30.91
CA ASN A 2 -15.23 2.93 -29.74
C ASN A 2 -15.58 2.23 -28.41
N ASN A 3 -14.70 1.38 -27.88
CA ASN A 3 -14.85 0.81 -26.53
C ASN A 3 -13.74 1.26 -25.58
N PHE A 4 -13.51 2.57 -25.45
CA PHE A 4 -12.55 3.13 -24.49
C PHE A 4 -13.11 3.29 -23.07
N TYR A 5 -14.39 2.99 -22.83
CA TYR A 5 -15.02 3.14 -21.53
C TYR A 5 -14.94 1.84 -20.70
N LEU A 6 -14.64 1.97 -19.41
CA LEU A 6 -14.74 0.88 -18.43
C LEU A 6 -16.21 0.63 -18.13
N SER A 7 -16.70 -0.60 -18.36
CA SER A 7 -18.03 -0.97 -17.88
C SER A 7 -17.96 -1.31 -16.38
N ILE A 8 -19.07 -1.14 -15.67
CA ILE A 8 -19.17 -1.52 -14.24
C ILE A 8 -18.81 -2.99 -14.04
N LYS A 9 -19.13 -3.86 -15.01
CA LYS A 9 -18.79 -5.29 -14.98
C LYS A 9 -17.28 -5.55 -15.07
N ASP A 10 -16.52 -4.64 -15.68
CA ASP A 10 -15.05 -4.74 -15.77
C ASP A 10 -14.35 -4.24 -14.49
N LEU A 11 -15.05 -3.43 -13.69
CA LEU A 11 -14.57 -2.93 -12.41
C LEU A 11 -14.89 -3.89 -11.26
N ILE A 12 -16.00 -4.63 -11.34
CA ILE A 12 -16.49 -5.52 -10.30
C ILE A 12 -16.13 -6.97 -10.65
N ASN A 13 -15.09 -7.50 -10.00
CA ASN A 13 -14.79 -8.92 -10.01
C ASN A 13 -15.03 -9.56 -8.64
N GLU A 14 -15.15 -10.88 -8.60
CA GLU A 14 -15.39 -11.65 -7.37
C GLU A 14 -14.35 -11.34 -6.27
N THR A 15 -13.08 -11.18 -6.65
CA THR A 15 -12.00 -10.88 -5.71
C THR A 15 -12.19 -9.51 -5.04
N LEU A 16 -12.57 -8.49 -5.81
CA LEU A 16 -12.82 -7.14 -5.33
C LEU A 16 -14.07 -7.10 -4.45
N VAL A 17 -15.14 -7.80 -4.83
CA VAL A 17 -16.35 -7.92 -4.02
C VAL A 17 -16.04 -8.61 -2.69
N ARG A 18 -15.28 -9.71 -2.72
CA ARG A 18 -14.83 -10.41 -1.51
C ARG A 18 -14.00 -9.49 -0.62
N ASP A 19 -13.03 -8.78 -1.19
CA ASP A 19 -12.16 -7.87 -0.44
C ASP A 19 -12.98 -6.73 0.21
N LEU A 20 -13.95 -6.17 -0.52
CA LEU A 20 -14.91 -5.18 0.02
C LEU A 20 -15.74 -5.74 1.17
N ILE A 21 -16.35 -6.92 1.01
CA ILE A 21 -17.20 -7.52 2.06
C ILE A 21 -16.38 -7.77 3.33
N ILE A 22 -15.19 -8.36 3.21
CA ILE A 22 -14.34 -8.68 4.37
C ILE A 22 -13.87 -7.39 5.05
N PHE A 23 -13.40 -6.40 4.29
CA PHE A 23 -12.97 -5.12 4.85
C PHE A 23 -14.13 -4.41 5.55
N SER A 24 -15.28 -4.30 4.89
CA SER A 24 -16.47 -3.65 5.46
C SER A 24 -16.96 -4.35 6.71
N PHE A 25 -16.96 -5.68 6.75
CA PHE A 25 -17.34 -6.44 7.94
C PHE A 25 -16.42 -6.10 9.13
N LEU A 26 -15.10 -6.19 8.95
CA LEU A 26 -14.14 -5.86 10.02
C LEU A 26 -14.22 -4.39 10.40
N PHE A 27 -14.35 -3.48 9.44
CA PHE A 27 -14.48 -2.05 9.68
C PHE A 27 -15.72 -1.71 10.53
N LEU A 28 -16.86 -2.38 10.25
CA LEU A 28 -18.07 -2.24 11.07
C LEU A 28 -17.83 -2.71 12.50
N LEU A 29 -17.14 -3.85 12.70
CA LEU A 29 -16.80 -4.31 14.05
C LEU A 29 -15.98 -3.27 14.82
N VAL A 30 -15.01 -2.61 14.18
CA VAL A 30 -14.26 -1.52 14.84
C VAL A 30 -15.19 -0.36 15.19
N ILE A 31 -15.98 0.15 14.25
CA ILE A 31 -16.85 1.32 14.48
C ILE A 31 -17.90 1.06 15.56
N THR A 32 -18.42 -0.17 15.68
CA THR A 32 -19.40 -0.51 16.73
C THR A 32 -18.86 -0.39 18.16
N GLN A 33 -17.54 -0.28 18.32
CA GLN A 33 -16.91 0.02 19.62
C GLN A 33 -17.04 1.50 20.03
N VAL A 34 -17.66 2.36 19.21
CA VAL A 34 -17.89 3.79 19.54
C VAL A 34 -16.57 4.57 19.70
N TRP A 35 -15.77 4.55 18.64
CA TRP A 35 -14.56 5.36 18.56
C TRP A 35 -14.90 6.84 18.46
N GLU A 36 -14.48 7.64 19.46
CA GLU A 36 -14.59 9.11 19.40
C GLU A 36 -13.61 9.71 18.39
N ASP A 37 -12.36 9.24 18.42
CA ASP A 37 -11.33 9.66 17.46
C ASP A 37 -11.21 8.67 16.31
N ILE A 38 -11.62 9.12 15.11
CA ILE A 38 -11.55 8.33 13.88
C ILE A 38 -10.19 8.41 13.18
N SER A 39 -9.22 9.15 13.73
CA SER A 39 -7.92 9.39 13.09
C SER A 39 -7.18 8.09 12.78
N LEU A 40 -7.22 7.12 13.70
CA LEU A 40 -6.58 5.82 13.50
C LEU A 40 -7.29 4.98 12.42
N LEU A 41 -8.58 5.18 12.18
CA LEU A 41 -9.33 4.49 11.11
C LEU A 41 -8.90 4.96 9.71
N LEU A 42 -8.30 6.15 9.59
CA LEU A 42 -7.82 6.66 8.30
C LEU A 42 -6.70 5.80 7.70
N TYR A 43 -5.87 5.17 8.54
CA TYR A 43 -4.76 4.32 8.10
C TYR A 43 -5.25 3.10 7.30
N PRO A 44 -6.07 2.19 7.85
CA PRO A 44 -6.58 1.06 7.09
C PRO A 44 -7.44 1.49 5.90
N LEU A 45 -8.17 2.61 5.98
CA LEU A 45 -8.94 3.14 4.85
C LEU A 45 -8.06 3.54 3.68
N ILE A 46 -6.99 4.32 3.92
CA ILE A 46 -6.04 4.74 2.89
C ILE A 46 -5.31 3.52 2.31
N THR A 47 -4.82 2.61 3.17
CA THR A 47 -4.17 1.37 2.73
C THR A 47 -5.11 0.53 1.83
N PHE A 48 -6.39 0.42 2.21
CA PHE A 48 -7.39 -0.32 1.45
C PHE A 48 -7.74 0.36 0.12
N ALA A 49 -7.84 1.70 0.08
CA ALA A 49 -8.05 2.44 -1.16
C ALA A 49 -6.95 2.15 -2.20
N PHE A 50 -5.69 2.11 -1.77
CA PHE A 50 -4.58 1.70 -2.65
C PHE A 50 -4.66 0.23 -3.06
N SER A 51 -5.12 -0.66 -2.17
CA SER A 51 -5.36 -2.06 -2.52
C SER A 51 -6.40 -2.18 -3.66
N ILE A 52 -7.53 -1.47 -3.54
CA ILE A 52 -8.57 -1.43 -4.58
C ILE A 52 -7.99 -0.87 -5.88
N PHE A 53 -7.21 0.21 -5.83
CA PHE A 53 -6.55 0.79 -7.00
C PHE A 53 -5.72 -0.27 -7.76
N PHE A 54 -4.82 -0.96 -7.08
CA PHE A 54 -4.02 -2.02 -7.72
C PHE A 54 -4.87 -3.21 -8.20
N ARG A 55 -5.96 -3.55 -7.51
CA ARG A 55 -6.89 -4.60 -7.92
C ARG A 55 -7.59 -4.23 -9.23
N ILE A 56 -8.05 -2.99 -9.36
CA ILE A 56 -8.70 -2.47 -10.57
C ILE A 56 -7.71 -2.45 -11.73
N VAL A 57 -6.49 -1.94 -11.52
CA VAL A 57 -5.43 -1.93 -12.54
C VAL A 57 -5.13 -3.37 -13.00
N ASN A 58 -4.99 -4.31 -12.07
CA ASN A 58 -4.74 -5.72 -12.40
C ASN A 58 -5.87 -6.33 -13.25
N THR A 59 -7.12 -6.03 -12.92
CA THR A 59 -8.30 -6.61 -13.60
C THR A 59 -8.42 -6.10 -15.03
N ASN A 60 -7.99 -4.87 -15.27
CA ASN A 60 -8.08 -4.21 -16.58
C ASN A 60 -6.75 -4.26 -17.35
N LYS A 61 -5.80 -5.06 -16.87
CA LYS A 61 -4.46 -5.18 -17.46
C LYS A 61 -4.46 -5.68 -18.89
N TRP A 62 -5.40 -6.56 -19.23
CA TRP A 62 -5.60 -7.07 -20.60
C TRP A 62 -5.92 -5.96 -21.62
N ARG A 63 -6.43 -4.80 -21.19
CA ARG A 63 -6.63 -3.63 -22.06
C ARG A 63 -5.36 -2.80 -22.28
N THR A 64 -4.39 -2.91 -21.38
CA THR A 64 -3.05 -2.32 -21.52
C THR A 64 -2.06 -3.25 -22.20
N GLU A 65 -2.36 -4.55 -22.26
CA GLU A 65 -1.74 -5.48 -23.19
C GLU A 65 -2.21 -5.06 -24.58
N PHE A 66 -1.40 -4.25 -25.25
CA PHE A 66 -1.69 -3.74 -26.58
C PHE A 66 -1.85 -4.92 -27.56
N GLU A 67 -3.07 -5.39 -27.74
CA GLU A 67 -3.45 -6.19 -28.90
C GLU A 67 -2.91 -5.44 -30.14
N GLU A 68 -2.07 -6.11 -30.93
CA GLU A 68 -1.35 -5.60 -32.11
C GLU A 68 0.00 -4.88 -31.93
N ARG A 69 0.56 -4.68 -30.73
CA ARG A 69 1.95 -4.17 -30.60
C ARG A 69 2.96 -5.30 -30.38
N PRO A 70 4.15 -5.25 -31.02
CA PRO A 70 5.21 -6.25 -30.84
C PRO A 70 5.95 -6.14 -29.50
N ILE A 71 5.62 -5.13 -28.68
CA ILE A 71 6.25 -4.85 -27.39
C ILE A 71 5.13 -4.88 -26.33
N ILE A 72 5.17 -5.88 -25.45
CA ILE A 72 4.31 -5.94 -24.25
C ILE A 72 5.17 -5.49 -23.08
N TYR A 73 4.77 -4.40 -22.42
CA TYR A 73 5.54 -3.83 -21.32
C TYR A 73 4.68 -3.59 -20.08
N ASN A 74 5.14 -4.15 -18.97
CA ASN A 74 4.39 -4.28 -17.74
C ASN A 74 5.36 -4.01 -16.56
N PRO A 75 5.57 -2.73 -16.21
CA PRO A 75 6.67 -2.33 -15.34
C PRO A 75 6.53 -2.79 -13.90
N ILE A 76 5.31 -2.91 -13.41
CA ILE A 76 5.06 -3.35 -12.04
C ILE A 76 4.90 -4.87 -12.01
N GLY A 77 4.20 -5.47 -12.97
CA GLY A 77 4.10 -6.93 -13.12
C GLY A 77 3.28 -7.64 -12.04
N LEU A 78 3.06 -6.97 -10.91
CA LEU A 78 2.71 -7.54 -9.62
C LEU A 78 1.50 -6.86 -8.98
N GLU A 79 0.66 -6.17 -9.75
CA GLU A 79 -0.49 -5.42 -9.23
C GLU A 79 -1.39 -6.32 -8.37
N LYS A 80 -1.65 -7.56 -8.79
CA LYS A 80 -2.33 -8.57 -7.95
C LYS A 80 -1.65 -8.80 -6.59
N LYS A 81 -0.33 -8.91 -6.57
CA LYS A 81 0.48 -9.15 -5.37
C LYS A 81 0.50 -7.90 -4.47
N HIS A 82 0.62 -6.71 -5.05
CA HIS A 82 0.55 -5.44 -4.33
C HIS A 82 -0.82 -5.22 -3.71
N ALA A 83 -1.89 -5.44 -4.47
CA ALA A 83 -3.26 -5.39 -3.96
C ALA A 83 -3.44 -6.34 -2.77
N ASN A 84 -2.98 -7.60 -2.86
CA ASN A 84 -3.06 -8.56 -1.76
C ASN A 84 -2.27 -8.13 -0.52
N ARG A 85 -1.06 -7.58 -0.69
CA ARG A 85 -0.21 -7.13 0.42
C ARG A 85 -0.80 -5.93 1.15
N LEU A 86 -1.30 -4.96 0.40
CA LEU A 86 -2.00 -3.79 0.96
C LEU A 86 -3.31 -4.21 1.63
N PHE A 87 -4.07 -5.13 1.01
CA PHE A 87 -5.28 -5.69 1.61
C PHE A 87 -4.97 -6.37 2.95
N PHE A 88 -3.95 -7.22 2.99
CA PHE A 88 -3.48 -7.85 4.22
C PHE A 88 -3.10 -6.82 5.28
N SER A 89 -2.31 -5.79 4.92
CA SER A 89 -1.95 -4.72 5.86
C SER A 89 -3.18 -4.00 6.40
N ALA A 90 -4.12 -3.61 5.53
CA ALA A 90 -5.36 -2.96 5.92
C ALA A 90 -6.21 -3.81 6.87
N LEU A 91 -6.38 -5.11 6.58
CA LEU A 91 -7.10 -6.03 7.47
C LEU A 91 -6.41 -6.18 8.82
N PHE A 92 -5.09 -6.34 8.83
CA PHE A 92 -4.35 -6.52 10.05
C PHE A 92 -4.35 -5.25 10.91
N GLN A 93 -4.32 -4.08 10.28
CA GLN A 93 -4.55 -2.80 10.95
C GLN A 93 -5.94 -2.71 11.58
N LEU A 94 -7.00 -3.17 10.90
CA LEU A 94 -8.35 -3.22 11.48
C LEU A 94 -8.43 -4.20 12.66
N ILE A 95 -7.77 -5.36 12.58
CA ILE A 95 -7.73 -6.32 13.69
C ILE A 95 -7.03 -5.71 14.89
N LEU A 96 -5.90 -5.01 14.69
CA LEU A 96 -5.21 -4.31 15.76
C LEU A 96 -6.10 -3.20 16.38
N LEU A 97 -6.82 -2.43 15.55
CA LEU A 97 -7.76 -1.43 16.06
C LEU A 97 -8.90 -2.07 16.85
N PHE A 98 -9.52 -3.10 16.32
CA PHE A 98 -10.54 -3.84 17.04
C PHE A 98 -10.03 -4.32 18.41
N TRP A 99 -8.81 -4.86 18.45
CA TRP A 99 -8.23 -5.38 19.68
C TRP A 99 -7.93 -4.28 20.71
N ILE A 100 -7.24 -3.19 20.32
CA ILE A 100 -6.95 -2.09 21.25
C ILE A 100 -8.24 -1.40 21.72
N GLY A 101 -9.25 -1.29 20.84
CA GLY A 101 -10.55 -0.72 21.18
C GLY A 101 -11.28 -1.56 22.22
N ALA A 102 -11.35 -2.88 22.00
CA ALA A 102 -11.95 -3.82 22.95
C ALA A 102 -11.24 -3.79 24.31
N GLU A 103 -9.90 -3.90 24.31
CA GLU A 103 -9.12 -3.86 25.54
C GLU A 103 -9.25 -2.53 26.28
N SER A 104 -9.40 -1.40 25.57
CA SER A 104 -9.64 -0.11 26.23
C SER A 104 -10.97 -0.09 27.00
N LEU A 105 -12.00 -0.77 26.49
CA LEU A 105 -13.30 -0.87 27.15
C LEU A 105 -13.28 -1.78 28.37
N TYR A 106 -12.55 -2.91 28.30
CA TYR A 106 -12.57 -3.93 29.34
C TYR A 106 -11.45 -3.79 30.37
N ASN A 107 -10.26 -3.36 29.96
CA ASN A 107 -9.03 -3.35 30.75
C ASN A 107 -8.20 -2.07 30.54
N PRO A 108 -8.74 -0.86 30.83
CA PRO A 108 -8.08 0.40 30.50
C PRO A 108 -6.65 0.54 31.07
N HIS A 109 -6.40 0.04 32.28
CA HIS A 109 -5.09 0.09 32.93
C HIS A 109 -4.00 -0.71 32.20
N ILE A 110 -4.37 -1.76 31.47
CA ILE A 110 -3.41 -2.57 30.71
C ILE A 110 -3.01 -1.78 29.46
N VAL A 111 -3.97 -1.10 28.82
CA VAL A 111 -3.77 -0.33 27.58
C VAL A 111 -2.65 0.68 27.71
N ASP A 112 -2.59 1.41 28.82
CA ASP A 112 -1.54 2.42 29.09
C ASP A 112 -0.13 1.84 28.92
N GLN A 113 0.08 0.60 29.34
CA GLN A 113 1.41 -0.03 29.33
C GLN A 113 1.83 -0.50 27.94
N TYR A 114 0.89 -1.00 27.12
CA TYR A 114 1.22 -1.57 25.81
C TYR A 114 0.89 -0.68 24.62
N PHE A 115 0.19 0.45 24.82
CA PHE A 115 -0.15 1.41 23.77
C PHE A 115 1.06 1.86 22.92
N PRO A 116 2.26 2.13 23.49
CA PRO A 116 3.46 2.41 22.70
C PRO A 116 3.83 1.31 21.71
N TYR A 117 3.70 0.04 22.11
CA TYR A 117 4.00 -1.12 21.27
C TYR A 117 2.93 -1.33 20.20
N PHE A 118 1.66 -1.15 20.55
CA PHE A 118 0.56 -1.13 19.59
C PHE A 118 0.84 -0.09 18.50
N ASN A 119 1.16 1.15 18.88
CA ASN A 119 1.41 2.23 17.95
C ASN A 119 2.62 1.96 17.05
N GLY A 120 3.71 1.45 17.64
CA GLY A 120 4.90 1.02 16.89
C GLY A 120 4.56 -0.02 15.82
N LEU A 121 3.86 -1.09 16.19
CA LEU A 121 3.44 -2.14 15.27
C LEU A 121 2.45 -1.63 14.21
N PHE A 122 1.49 -0.81 14.62
CA PHE A 122 0.44 -0.26 13.75
C PHE A 122 1.03 0.62 12.64
N ILE A 123 1.94 1.52 12.99
CA ILE A 123 2.66 2.38 12.04
C ILE A 123 3.63 1.57 11.17
N PHE A 124 4.31 0.57 11.75
CA PHE A 124 5.17 -0.32 10.99
C PHE A 124 4.38 -1.00 9.87
N LEU A 125 3.22 -1.58 10.18
CA LEU A 125 2.37 -2.26 9.19
C LEU A 125 1.86 -1.32 8.10
N TYR A 126 1.49 -0.09 8.49
CA TYR A 126 1.08 0.94 7.54
C TYR A 126 2.18 1.22 6.53
N THR A 127 3.35 1.66 7.02
CA THR A 127 4.50 2.03 6.18
C THR A 127 4.96 0.84 5.35
N PHE A 128 5.02 -0.35 5.95
CA PHE A 128 5.37 -1.59 5.29
C PHE A 128 4.47 -1.88 4.08
N GLY A 129 3.16 -1.69 4.19
CA GLY A 129 2.23 -1.88 3.07
C GLY A 129 2.62 -1.07 1.83
N PHE A 130 3.01 0.19 2.02
CA PHE A 130 3.38 1.11 0.93
C PHE A 130 4.78 0.86 0.37
N PHE A 131 5.78 0.73 1.23
CA PHE A 131 7.18 0.61 0.77
C PHE A 131 7.53 -0.79 0.27
N TRP A 132 6.82 -1.83 0.72
CA TRP A 132 7.03 -3.19 0.24
C TRP A 132 6.75 -3.33 -1.27
N ILE A 133 5.91 -2.47 -1.85
CA ILE A 133 5.62 -2.47 -3.29
C ILE A 133 6.91 -2.46 -4.12
N PHE A 134 7.92 -1.73 -3.69
CA PHE A 134 9.13 -1.50 -4.49
C PHE A 134 10.20 -2.59 -4.33
N ILE A 135 10.15 -3.42 -3.28
CA ILE A 135 11.18 -4.44 -2.99
C ILE A 135 11.31 -5.48 -4.11
N ASP A 136 10.21 -5.83 -4.78
CA ASP A 136 10.22 -6.87 -5.80
C ASP A 136 10.21 -6.32 -7.24
N LEU A 137 10.19 -4.99 -7.45
CA LEU A 137 10.02 -4.40 -8.79
C LEU A 137 11.03 -4.93 -9.81
N TRP A 138 12.30 -5.03 -9.42
CA TRP A 138 13.36 -5.48 -10.32
C TRP A 138 13.24 -6.96 -10.76
N LYS A 139 12.49 -7.80 -10.02
CA LYS A 139 12.36 -9.23 -10.34
C LYS A 139 11.30 -9.48 -11.41
N TYR A 140 10.32 -8.58 -11.51
CA TYR A 140 9.11 -8.80 -12.30
C TYR A 140 8.90 -7.75 -13.39
N SER A 141 9.72 -6.70 -13.43
CA SER A 141 9.78 -5.82 -14.59
C SER A 141 10.36 -6.58 -15.78
N LYS A 142 9.52 -6.85 -16.78
CA LYS A 142 9.88 -7.51 -18.03
C LYS A 142 9.39 -6.68 -19.21
N VAL A 143 10.26 -6.52 -20.20
CA VAL A 143 9.86 -6.14 -21.57
C VAL A 143 9.90 -7.43 -22.38
N GLU A 144 8.76 -7.84 -22.91
CA GLU A 144 8.70 -8.97 -23.84
C GLU A 144 8.54 -8.41 -25.24
N ILE A 145 9.57 -8.62 -26.07
CA ILE A 145 9.54 -8.28 -27.50
C ILE A 145 9.21 -9.56 -28.25
N ILE A 146 8.04 -9.58 -28.87
CA ILE A 146 7.54 -10.71 -29.67
C ILE A 146 7.98 -10.48 -31.12
N LEU A 147 9.15 -11.04 -31.49
CA LEU A 147 9.75 -10.87 -32.82
C LEU A 147 8.88 -11.47 -33.94
N SER A 148 8.10 -12.51 -33.64
CA SER A 148 7.22 -13.21 -34.60
C SER A 148 6.14 -12.33 -35.22
N ARG A 149 5.89 -11.14 -34.66
CA ARG A 149 4.95 -10.15 -35.19
C ARG A 149 5.62 -9.05 -36.03
N ILE A 150 6.96 -8.96 -36.03
CA ILE A 150 7.73 -7.92 -36.73
C ILE A 150 8.13 -8.39 -38.13
N THR A 151 8.47 -9.67 -38.28
CA THR A 151 8.86 -10.28 -39.56
C THR A 151 7.77 -11.23 -40.06
N LYS A 152 7.10 -10.87 -41.16
CA LYS A 152 6.16 -11.76 -41.88
C LYS A 152 6.86 -12.90 -42.63
N GLU A 153 8.18 -12.91 -42.67
CA GLU A 153 8.98 -13.90 -43.40
C GLU A 153 9.77 -14.77 -42.42
N ASN A 154 9.47 -16.07 -42.45
CA ASN A 154 10.07 -17.20 -41.72
C ASN A 154 9.64 -17.43 -40.25
N PRO A 155 8.79 -18.45 -39.99
CA PRO A 155 8.32 -18.82 -38.65
C PRO A 155 9.31 -19.73 -37.89
N LYS A 156 10.59 -19.73 -38.25
CA LYS A 156 11.58 -20.61 -37.61
C LYS A 156 12.55 -19.77 -36.79
N THR A 157 12.39 -19.93 -35.47
CA THR A 157 13.30 -19.52 -34.39
C THR A 157 13.49 -18.02 -34.23
N TYR A 158 12.87 -17.44 -33.20
CA TYR A 158 13.51 -16.67 -32.12
C TYR A 158 12.41 -16.23 -31.13
N ASP A 159 12.16 -17.07 -30.12
CA ASP A 159 11.34 -16.68 -28.97
C ASP A 159 12.15 -15.75 -28.06
N SER A 160 11.56 -14.57 -27.80
CA SER A 160 11.86 -13.64 -26.71
C SER A 160 13.28 -13.05 -26.63
N ILE A 161 13.47 -11.85 -27.18
CA ILE A 161 14.48 -10.93 -26.64
C ILE A 161 13.84 -10.20 -25.46
N VAL A 162 14.16 -10.65 -24.25
CA VAL A 162 13.83 -9.97 -22.99
C VAL A 162 14.85 -8.86 -22.79
N SER A 163 14.58 -7.67 -23.31
CA SER A 163 15.41 -6.51 -22.94
C SER A 163 15.02 -6.09 -21.52
N PHE A 164 15.94 -6.26 -20.58
CA PHE A 164 15.71 -5.79 -19.21
C PHE A 164 15.90 -4.26 -19.17
N LEU A 165 14.82 -3.51 -19.32
CA LEU A 165 14.84 -2.07 -19.20
C LEU A 165 15.39 -1.63 -17.83
N LYS A 166 16.43 -0.78 -17.85
CA LYS A 166 16.94 0.05 -16.75
C LYS A 166 16.89 -0.60 -15.35
N ILE A 167 17.36 -1.87 -15.22
CA ILE A 167 17.44 -2.58 -13.92
C ILE A 167 18.09 -1.71 -12.84
N LYS A 168 19.10 -0.91 -13.21
CA LYS A 168 19.81 -0.01 -12.30
C LYS A 168 18.89 1.05 -11.66
N ASN A 169 17.97 1.64 -12.43
CA ASN A 169 17.01 2.63 -11.92
C ASN A 169 15.98 1.98 -10.99
N PHE A 170 15.42 0.83 -11.37
CA PHE A 170 14.46 0.11 -10.51
C PHE A 170 15.09 -0.37 -9.20
N ARG A 171 16.35 -0.85 -9.26
CA ARG A 171 17.11 -1.17 -8.04
C ARG A 171 17.34 0.06 -7.18
N LEU A 172 17.69 1.20 -7.77
CA LEU A 172 17.88 2.45 -7.03
C LEU A 172 16.59 2.91 -6.36
N ILE A 173 15.45 2.90 -7.08
CA ILE A 173 14.13 3.25 -6.52
C ILE A 173 13.79 2.33 -5.35
N ALA A 174 14.02 1.02 -5.50
CA ALA A 174 13.75 0.06 -4.43
C ALA A 174 14.64 0.29 -3.20
N LEU A 175 15.93 0.59 -3.40
CA LEU A 175 16.86 0.91 -2.30
C LEU A 175 16.48 2.21 -1.59
N ILE A 176 16.10 3.26 -2.34
CA ILE A 176 15.63 4.52 -1.76
C ILE A 176 14.36 4.29 -0.93
N ASN A 177 13.39 3.53 -1.46
CA ASN A 177 12.17 3.20 -0.73
C ASN A 177 12.45 2.40 0.55
N LEU A 178 13.38 1.44 0.50
CA LEU A 178 13.83 0.70 1.67
C LEU A 178 14.49 1.61 2.71
N PHE A 179 15.36 2.52 2.27
CA PHE A 179 16.02 3.48 3.15
C PHE A 179 14.99 4.38 3.84
N VAL A 180 14.07 4.98 3.08
CA VAL A 180 13.00 5.82 3.63
C VAL A 180 12.12 5.04 4.61
N PHE A 181 11.76 3.80 4.29
CA PHE A 181 11.01 2.92 5.19
C PHE A 181 11.73 2.70 6.52
N ILE A 182 13.03 2.37 6.48
CA ILE A 182 13.84 2.16 7.69
C ILE A 182 13.93 3.46 8.49
N THR A 183 14.23 4.59 7.84
CA THR A 183 14.32 5.89 8.49
C THR A 183 13.02 6.28 9.16
N LEU A 184 11.86 6.09 8.50
CA LEU A 184 10.56 6.40 9.09
C LEU A 184 10.24 5.52 10.31
N ASN A 185 10.61 4.24 10.29
CA ASN A 185 10.36 3.35 11.43
C ASN A 185 11.31 3.59 12.60
N ILE A 186 12.58 3.94 12.34
CA ILE A 186 13.51 4.39 13.38
C ILE A 186 13.00 5.69 13.99
N LEU A 187 12.60 6.65 13.15
CA LEU A 187 12.05 7.92 13.60
C LEU A 187 10.79 7.69 14.45
N ASN A 188 9.87 6.85 14.01
CA ASN A 188 8.68 6.45 14.78
C ASN A 188 9.06 5.89 16.17
N SER A 189 10.04 4.99 16.22
CA SER A 189 10.49 4.38 17.48
C SER A 189 11.09 5.40 18.44
N ILE A 190 11.95 6.30 17.94
CA ILE A 190 12.53 7.39 18.74
C ILE A 190 11.42 8.27 19.30
N LEU A 191 10.41 8.59 18.49
CA LEU A 191 9.34 9.50 18.87
C LEU A 191 8.37 8.91 19.87
N ILE A 192 8.08 7.61 19.77
CA ILE A 192 7.31 6.91 20.80
C ILE A 192 8.01 7.07 22.16
N ILE A 193 9.35 6.98 22.19
CA ILE A 193 10.14 7.15 23.41
C ILE A 193 10.15 8.62 23.87
N THR A 194 10.41 9.58 22.98
CA THR A 194 10.54 11.00 23.35
C THR A 194 9.20 11.67 23.66
N SER A 195 8.10 11.21 23.08
CA SER A 195 6.75 11.74 23.38
C SER A 195 6.31 11.51 24.83
N ASN A 196 6.94 10.56 25.52
CA ASN A 196 6.75 10.35 26.96
C ASN A 196 7.50 11.39 27.81
N GLN A 197 8.49 12.09 27.24
CA GLN A 197 9.37 13.02 27.96
C GLN A 197 9.06 14.49 27.68
N ASP A 198 8.61 14.84 26.45
CA ASP A 198 8.37 16.22 26.04
C ASP A 198 6.91 16.45 25.60
N PRO A 199 6.16 17.35 26.27
CA PRO A 199 4.76 17.64 25.93
C PRO A 199 4.58 18.30 24.55
N LEU A 200 5.60 18.93 23.95
CA LEU A 200 5.45 19.63 22.66
C LEU A 200 5.10 18.70 21.49
N PHE A 201 5.52 17.44 21.55
CA PHE A 201 5.29 16.47 20.48
C PHE A 201 4.12 15.53 20.75
N ARG A 202 3.39 15.75 21.85
CA ARG A 202 2.36 14.85 22.37
C ARG A 202 0.98 15.27 21.87
N ILE A 203 0.22 14.31 21.35
CA ILE A 203 -1.21 14.42 21.10
C ILE A 203 -1.96 13.41 21.96
N GLN A 204 -3.21 13.71 22.26
CA GLN A 204 -4.14 12.82 22.96
C GLN A 204 -5.07 12.18 21.94
N LEU A 205 -5.29 10.87 22.09
CA LEU A 205 -6.22 10.06 21.32
C LEU A 205 -7.22 9.45 22.29
N ASN A 206 -8.50 9.71 22.04
CA ASN A 206 -9.58 9.08 22.79
C ASN A 206 -9.84 7.70 22.21
N LEU A 207 -9.61 6.68 23.03
CA LEU A 207 -10.00 5.31 22.74
C LEU A 207 -11.46 5.09 23.16
N PRO A 208 -12.13 4.04 22.65
CA PRO A 208 -13.48 3.67 23.08
C PRO A 208 -13.71 3.64 24.59
N GLY A 209 -12.72 3.18 25.37
CA GLY A 209 -12.81 3.12 26.82
C GLY A 209 -12.48 4.42 27.56
N THR A 210 -12.01 5.47 26.89
CA THR A 210 -11.61 6.72 27.53
C THR A 210 -12.78 7.34 28.32
N GLY A 211 -12.51 7.76 29.56
CA GLY A 211 -13.55 8.22 30.49
C GLY A 211 -14.32 7.11 31.23
N SER A 212 -14.26 5.85 30.78
CA SER A 212 -14.82 4.72 31.54
C SER A 212 -13.89 4.37 32.69
N GLY A 213 -14.42 4.31 33.92
CA GLY A 213 -13.60 4.00 35.10
C GLY A 213 -12.50 5.01 35.42
N GLY A 214 -12.58 6.24 34.88
CA GLY A 214 -11.59 7.30 35.11
C GLY A 214 -10.30 7.17 34.28
N SER A 215 -10.31 6.40 33.18
CA SER A 215 -9.15 6.27 32.30
C SER A 215 -8.90 7.53 31.46
N ASP A 216 -7.66 7.98 31.45
CA ASP A 216 -7.22 9.15 30.69
C ASP A 216 -7.09 8.86 29.18
N PRO A 217 -7.10 9.91 28.32
CA PRO A 217 -6.76 9.77 26.90
C PRO A 217 -5.36 9.22 26.69
N MET A 218 -5.23 8.32 25.71
CA MET A 218 -3.92 7.77 25.34
C MET A 218 -3.09 8.82 24.63
N THR A 219 -1.77 8.76 24.81
CA THR A 219 -0.91 9.77 24.19
C THR A 219 0.08 9.19 23.22
N THR A 220 0.23 9.86 22.09
CA THR A 220 1.15 9.50 21.02
C THR A 220 1.86 10.73 20.48
N SER A 221 2.87 10.53 19.63
CA SER A 221 3.50 11.60 18.87
C SER A 221 2.55 12.17 17.79
N SER A 222 2.55 13.49 17.63
CA SER A 222 1.87 14.20 16.53
C SER A 222 2.31 13.76 15.13
N LEU A 223 3.49 13.15 15.01
CA LEU A 223 4.05 12.66 13.75
C LEU A 223 3.31 11.44 13.19
N ILE A 224 2.39 10.84 13.94
CA ILE A 224 1.44 9.86 13.42
C ILE A 224 0.77 10.42 12.14
N TYR A 225 0.24 11.64 12.20
CA TYR A 225 -0.40 12.30 11.06
C TYR A 225 0.55 12.60 9.89
N PHE A 226 1.81 12.90 10.20
CA PHE A 226 2.83 13.09 9.17
C PHE A 226 3.10 11.78 8.42
N ILE A 227 3.21 10.67 9.16
CA ILE A 227 3.42 9.33 8.59
C ILE A 227 2.23 8.92 7.72
N LEU A 228 1.00 9.26 8.14
CA LEU A 228 -0.23 9.02 7.39
C LEU A 228 -0.14 9.58 5.97
N LEU A 229 0.39 10.79 5.81
CA LEU A 229 0.48 11.50 4.52
C LEU A 229 1.74 11.14 3.74
N ILE A 230 2.91 11.07 4.38
CA ILE A 230 4.18 10.93 3.67
C ILE A 230 4.34 9.56 3.02
N SER A 231 3.84 8.49 3.66
CA SER A 231 3.96 7.12 3.15
C SER A 231 3.25 6.92 1.80
N PRO A 232 1.94 7.24 1.66
CA PRO A 232 1.27 7.15 0.37
C PRO A 232 1.82 8.16 -0.63
N PHE A 233 2.18 9.37 -0.21
CA PHE A 233 2.74 10.38 -1.12
C PHE A 233 4.07 9.92 -1.75
N PHE A 234 4.98 9.37 -0.95
CA PHE A 234 6.25 8.86 -1.44
C PHE A 234 6.07 7.64 -2.35
N ALA A 235 5.13 6.76 -2.01
CA ALA A 235 4.77 5.64 -2.87
C ALA A 235 4.23 6.12 -4.23
N VAL A 236 3.34 7.12 -4.25
CA VAL A 236 2.80 7.69 -5.49
C VAL A 236 3.92 8.31 -6.34
N ILE A 237 4.81 9.11 -5.74
CA ILE A 237 5.97 9.68 -6.47
C ILE A 237 6.83 8.56 -7.05
N SER A 238 7.14 7.54 -6.26
CA SER A 238 7.97 6.41 -6.72
C SER A 238 7.28 5.64 -7.85
N LEU A 239 5.95 5.46 -7.80
CA LEU A 239 5.17 4.88 -8.89
C LEU A 239 5.22 5.77 -10.13
N ILE A 240 5.01 7.08 -10.02
CA ILE A 240 5.07 8.01 -11.14
C ILE A 240 6.45 7.97 -11.81
N LEU A 241 7.54 7.96 -11.03
CA LEU A 241 8.90 7.85 -11.58
C LEU A 241 9.09 6.53 -12.32
N THR A 242 8.60 5.43 -11.74
CA THR A 242 8.61 4.10 -12.37
C THR A 242 7.83 4.10 -13.68
N TYR A 243 6.64 4.73 -13.73
CA TYR A 243 5.80 4.83 -14.93
C TYR A 243 6.26 5.88 -15.96
N ARG A 244 6.98 6.92 -15.56
CA ARG A 244 7.54 7.92 -16.48
C ARG A 244 8.70 7.33 -17.27
N ASP A 245 9.59 6.61 -16.61
CA ASP A 245 10.67 5.87 -17.26
C ASP A 245 10.13 4.84 -18.27
N VAL A 246 8.86 4.44 -18.10
CA VAL A 246 8.14 3.50 -18.97
C VAL A 246 7.55 4.18 -20.20
N ASN A 247 6.84 5.30 -20.03
CA ASN A 247 6.18 5.98 -21.14
C ASN A 247 7.14 6.64 -22.13
N ASN A 248 8.39 6.87 -21.71
CA ASN A 248 9.44 7.46 -22.55
C ASN A 248 10.26 6.43 -23.33
N PHE A 249 9.94 5.13 -23.26
CA PHE A 249 10.62 4.11 -24.07
C PHE A 249 10.19 4.24 -25.54
N SER A 250 11.06 4.78 -26.40
CA SER A 250 10.79 4.91 -27.83
C SER A 250 11.27 3.67 -28.58
N LYS A 251 10.55 3.32 -29.66
CA LYS A 251 10.94 2.26 -30.60
C LYS A 251 12.30 2.49 -31.27
N GLU A 252 12.85 3.70 -31.19
CA GLU A 252 14.13 4.07 -31.84
C GLU A 252 15.36 3.61 -31.04
N GLU A 253 15.20 3.19 -29.78
CA GLU A 253 16.27 2.61 -28.96
C GLU A 253 16.42 1.08 -29.12
N LEU A 254 15.72 0.47 -30.09
CA LEU A 254 15.78 -0.96 -30.46
C LEU A 254 16.55 -1.17 -31.77
#